data_AF-A0A7W7N097-F1
#
_entry.id   AF-A0A7W7N097-F1
#
_cell.length_a   1.000
_cell.length_b   1.000
_cell.length_c   1.000
_cell.angle_alpha   90.00
_cell.angle_beta   90.00
_cell.angle_gamma   90.00
#
_symmetry.space_group_name_H-M   'P 1'
#
loop_
_entity.id
_entity.type
_entity.pdbx_description
1 polymer ?
#
loop_
_entity_poly.entity_id
_entity_poly.type
_entity_poly.pdbx_seq_one_letter_code
_entity_poly.pdbx_strand_id
1 'polypeptide(L)'
;MAVRHPDTLLGAAFVVTWSSGFIGAELGTGAAPASALLAWRMILAAVLLAALLAWRRRRIPPRDLALHAVIGTLGQGGYLYGVFAAVDHGVAAGISSLIAALQPLVAVAVAVPLLGEPITRRQLAGFVGGLAGVALVVGGDLRGGAPAWAYLLPFGAMLALVAATLVERRARPAVALPEALAVQAVVATVLFSGLAGAEGTLVPPAEPVFWAAAALLVLVAMFGGYGLYWVNVRRTGVTRVSALLYLTPPTTMVFGWLLFGSTLTPLSLLGVLVCGAAVAVALRGPADQARSRSPRGVGWKPADSSAAASGESAIAAPSARSTVSLPRTPSRTASASASTAGRRTPGSSSQVSSERPPRST
;
A
#
# COMPACT_ATOMS: atom_id res chain seq x y z
N MET A 1 -21.72 2.89 9.77
CA MET A 1 -20.78 3.92 9.30
C MET A 1 -20.75 3.85 7.79
N ALA A 2 -21.16 4.92 7.11
CA ALA A 2 -21.18 4.97 5.64
C ALA A 2 -19.77 4.73 5.11
N VAL A 3 -19.62 3.77 4.19
CA VAL A 3 -18.42 3.70 3.36
C VAL A 3 -18.31 5.07 2.69
N ARG A 4 -17.31 5.87 3.06
CA ARG A 4 -17.10 7.16 2.42
C ARG A 4 -16.75 6.84 0.97
N HIS A 5 -17.47 7.40 -0.01
CA HIS A 5 -17.17 7.29 -1.44
C HIS A 5 -15.67 7.27 -1.80
N PRO A 6 -14.78 8.08 -1.18
CA PRO A 6 -13.33 7.99 -1.42
C PRO A 6 -12.70 6.62 -1.14
N ASP A 7 -13.13 5.88 -0.11
CA ASP A 7 -12.51 4.59 0.23
C ASP A 7 -12.89 3.47 -0.74
N THR A 8 -14.07 3.57 -1.35
CA THR A 8 -14.48 2.66 -2.43
C THR A 8 -13.68 2.93 -3.70
N LEU A 9 -13.48 4.20 -4.06
CA LEU A 9 -12.69 4.57 -5.23
C LEU A 9 -11.23 4.16 -5.08
N LEU A 10 -10.63 4.36 -3.91
CA LEU A 10 -9.26 3.92 -3.61
C LEU A 10 -9.12 2.39 -3.66
N GLY A 11 -10.13 1.66 -3.18
CA GLY A 11 -10.16 0.21 -3.26
C GLY A 11 -10.30 -0.31 -4.69
N ALA A 12 -11.18 0.31 -5.50
CA ALA A 12 -11.36 -0.06 -6.90
C ALA A 12 -10.10 0.26 -7.74
N ALA A 13 -9.53 1.46 -7.57
CA ALA A 13 -8.29 1.85 -8.22
C ALA A 13 -7.14 0.91 -7.82
N PHE A 14 -7.06 0.51 -6.56
CA PHE A 14 -6.11 -0.49 -6.08
C PHE A 14 -6.28 -1.81 -6.84
N VAL A 15 -7.48 -2.37 -6.91
CA VAL A 15 -7.72 -3.65 -7.60
C VAL A 15 -7.30 -3.59 -9.07
N VAL A 16 -7.70 -2.52 -9.78
CA VAL A 16 -7.37 -2.32 -11.20
C VAL A 16 -5.85 -2.22 -11.41
N THR A 17 -5.20 -1.32 -10.65
CA THR A 17 -3.76 -1.06 -10.80
C THR A 17 -2.91 -2.24 -10.33
N TRP A 18 -3.33 -2.96 -9.29
CA TRP A 18 -2.68 -4.18 -8.82
C TRP A 18 -2.78 -5.31 -9.87
N SER A 19 -3.97 -5.52 -10.43
CA SER A 19 -4.22 -6.55 -11.45
C SER A 19 -3.42 -6.31 -12.73
N SER A 20 -3.16 -5.05 -13.08
CA SER A 20 -2.30 -4.71 -14.22
C SER A 20 -0.85 -5.22 -14.07
N GLY A 21 -0.40 -5.48 -12.84
CA GLY A 21 0.92 -6.05 -12.56
C GLY A 21 1.11 -7.46 -13.13
N PHE A 22 0.06 -8.28 -13.11
CA PHE A 22 0.09 -9.63 -13.66
C PHE A 22 0.17 -9.62 -15.19
N ILE A 23 -0.51 -8.67 -15.83
CA ILE A 23 -0.45 -8.45 -17.28
C ILE A 23 0.93 -7.92 -17.69
N GLY A 24 1.48 -6.97 -16.92
CA GLY A 24 2.83 -6.48 -17.16
C GLY A 24 3.90 -7.57 -16.96
N ALA A 25 3.67 -8.52 -16.05
CA ALA A 25 4.52 -9.70 -15.91
C ALA A 25 4.49 -10.54 -17.19
N GLU A 26 3.29 -10.92 -17.66
CA GLU A 26 3.12 -11.74 -18.87
C GLU A 26 3.70 -11.07 -20.13
N LEU A 27 3.45 -9.77 -20.32
CA LEU A 27 4.01 -8.99 -21.43
C LEU A 27 5.54 -8.91 -21.38
N GLY A 28 6.09 -8.67 -20.19
CA GLY A 28 7.53 -8.46 -20.05
C GLY A 28 8.33 -9.76 -20.07
N THR A 29 7.83 -10.83 -19.44
CA THR A 29 8.49 -12.16 -19.44
C THR A 29 8.44 -12.82 -20.81
N GLY A 30 7.47 -12.45 -21.65
CA GLY A 30 7.45 -12.87 -23.06
C GLY A 30 8.60 -12.29 -23.91
N ALA A 31 9.24 -11.21 -23.46
CA ALA A 31 10.33 -10.54 -24.19
C ALA A 31 11.72 -10.78 -23.59
N ALA A 32 11.81 -10.94 -22.26
CA ALA A 32 13.07 -11.20 -21.57
C ALA A 32 12.82 -11.96 -20.26
N PRO A 33 13.82 -12.66 -19.71
CA PRO A 33 13.68 -13.40 -18.46
C PRO A 33 13.15 -12.54 -17.31
N ALA A 34 12.42 -13.14 -16.37
CA ALA A 34 11.84 -12.43 -15.23
C ALA A 34 12.89 -11.64 -14.43
N SER A 35 14.11 -12.16 -14.26
CA SER A 35 15.19 -11.46 -13.55
C SER A 35 15.56 -10.14 -14.21
N ALA A 36 15.68 -10.10 -15.55
CA ALA A 36 15.95 -8.89 -16.31
C ALA A 36 14.81 -7.86 -16.16
N LEU A 37 13.57 -8.30 -16.31
CA LEU A 37 12.39 -7.44 -16.16
C LEU A 37 12.28 -6.84 -14.76
N LEU A 38 12.49 -7.66 -13.73
CA LEU A 38 12.48 -7.24 -12.33
C LEU A 38 13.61 -6.25 -12.04
N ALA A 39 14.82 -6.49 -12.56
CA ALA A 39 15.95 -5.58 -12.41
C ALA A 39 15.67 -4.22 -13.04
N TRP A 40 15.37 -4.18 -14.34
CA TRP A 40 15.17 -2.94 -15.08
C TRP A 40 13.99 -2.11 -14.56
N ARG A 41 12.86 -2.75 -14.22
CA ARG A 41 11.73 -2.01 -13.67
C ARG A 41 12.04 -1.43 -12.28
N MET A 42 12.83 -2.12 -11.45
CA MET A 42 13.20 -1.60 -10.13
C MET A 42 14.25 -0.49 -10.24
N ILE A 43 15.20 -0.60 -11.18
CA ILE A 43 16.12 0.49 -11.52
C ILE A 43 15.33 1.75 -11.92
N LEU A 44 14.38 1.62 -12.86
CA LEU A 44 13.54 2.74 -13.30
C LEU A 44 12.73 3.35 -12.13
N ALA A 45 12.11 2.51 -11.30
CA ALA A 45 11.39 2.96 -10.12
C ALA A 45 12.28 3.68 -9.11
N ALA A 46 13.46 3.13 -8.83
CA ALA A 46 14.42 3.69 -7.90
C ALA A 46 14.95 5.04 -8.40
N VAL A 47 15.19 5.21 -9.70
CA VAL A 47 15.58 6.50 -10.30
C VAL A 47 14.48 7.55 -10.08
N LEU A 48 13.22 7.21 -10.39
CA LEU A 48 12.09 8.13 -10.21
C LEU A 48 11.88 8.52 -8.74
N LEU A 49 11.95 7.54 -7.84
CA LEU A 49 11.79 7.75 -6.40
C LEU A 49 12.98 8.49 -5.77
N ALA A 50 14.20 8.23 -6.25
CA ALA A 50 15.39 8.96 -5.82
C ALA A 50 15.32 10.44 -6.24
N ALA A 51 14.85 10.73 -7.46
CA ALA A 51 14.61 12.10 -7.92
C ALA A 51 13.58 12.82 -7.03
N LEU A 52 12.48 12.13 -6.69
CA LEU A 52 11.46 12.66 -5.77
C LEU A 52 12.03 12.92 -4.36
N LEU A 53 12.87 12.02 -3.85
CA LEU A 53 13.46 12.15 -2.52
C LEU A 53 14.51 13.27 -2.46
N ALA A 54 15.34 13.39 -3.49
CA ALA A 54 16.31 14.47 -3.65
C ALA A 54 15.62 15.84 -3.68
N TRP A 55 14.46 15.93 -4.35
CA TRP A 55 13.65 17.15 -4.36
C TRP A 55 13.07 17.48 -2.99
N ARG A 56 12.57 16.48 -2.25
CA ARG A 56 11.95 16.69 -0.92
C ARG A 56 12.93 16.93 0.22
N ARG A 57 14.20 16.54 0.06
CA ARG A 57 15.28 16.67 1.07
C ARG A 57 14.91 16.15 2.46
N ARG A 58 14.09 15.10 2.53
CA ARG A 58 13.64 14.48 3.79
C ARG A 58 14.67 13.44 4.24
N ARG A 59 15.03 13.47 5.52
CA ARG A 59 15.86 12.43 6.14
C ARG A 59 14.97 11.29 6.63
N ILE A 60 15.37 10.06 6.33
CA ILE A 60 14.69 8.85 6.81
C ILE A 60 15.44 8.38 8.06
N PRO A 61 14.75 8.15 9.20
CA PRO A 61 15.42 7.67 10.41
C PRO A 61 15.97 6.25 10.18
N PRO A 62 17.14 5.88 10.76
CA PRO A 62 17.77 4.58 10.53
C PRO A 62 16.87 3.38 10.85
N ARG A 63 16.01 3.52 11.86
CA ARG A 63 15.01 2.50 12.21
C ARG A 63 14.04 2.24 11.06
N ASP A 64 13.47 3.29 10.48
CA ASP A 64 12.47 3.14 9.41
C ASP A 64 13.15 2.72 8.10
N LEU A 65 14.42 3.09 7.89
CA LEU A 65 15.25 2.55 6.81
C LEU A 65 15.40 1.02 6.93
N ALA A 66 15.79 0.52 8.10
CA ALA A 66 15.93 -0.92 8.34
C ALA A 66 14.60 -1.66 8.23
N LEU A 67 13.51 -1.09 8.77
CA LEU A 67 12.17 -1.67 8.66
C LEU A 67 11.70 -1.75 7.20
N HIS A 68 11.85 -0.67 6.43
CA HIS A 68 11.46 -0.69 5.03
C HIS A 68 12.41 -1.46 4.14
N ALA A 69 13.65 -1.71 4.58
CA ALA A 69 14.50 -2.70 3.94
C ALA A 69 13.92 -4.10 4.08
N VAL A 70 13.49 -4.50 5.29
CA VAL A 70 12.83 -5.80 5.51
C VAL A 70 11.51 -5.89 4.73
N ILE A 71 10.68 -4.85 4.79
CA ILE A 71 9.40 -4.81 4.05
C ILE A 71 9.64 -4.82 2.53
N GLY A 72 10.69 -4.15 2.06
CA GLY A 72 11.11 -4.15 0.66
C GLY A 72 11.58 -5.53 0.21
N THR A 73 12.44 -6.19 0.99
CA THR A 73 12.88 -7.56 0.70
C THR A 73 11.70 -8.54 0.63
N LEU A 74 10.73 -8.43 1.53
CA LEU A 74 9.58 -9.33 1.54
C LEU A 74 8.55 -8.98 0.45
N GLY A 75 8.09 -7.73 0.43
CA GLY A 75 6.98 -7.27 -0.40
C GLY A 75 7.37 -6.83 -1.81
N GLN A 76 8.62 -6.42 -2.03
CA GLN A 76 9.13 -6.12 -3.37
C GLN A 76 10.11 -7.18 -3.89
N GLY A 77 10.92 -7.80 -3.02
CA GLY A 77 11.77 -8.92 -3.40
C GLY A 77 10.98 -10.22 -3.54
N GLY A 78 10.61 -10.83 -2.41
CA GLY A 78 9.98 -12.16 -2.35
C GLY A 78 8.65 -12.25 -3.10
N TYR A 79 7.75 -11.28 -2.89
CA TYR A 79 6.45 -11.26 -3.59
C TYR A 79 6.62 -11.17 -5.10
N LEU A 80 7.43 -10.21 -5.58
CA LEU A 80 7.55 -10.00 -7.02
C LEU A 80 8.37 -11.10 -7.69
N TYR A 81 9.43 -11.59 -7.04
CA TYR A 81 10.17 -12.75 -7.54
C TYR A 81 9.24 -13.94 -7.74
N GLY A 82 8.49 -14.34 -6.71
CA GLY A 82 7.65 -15.53 -6.79
C GLY A 82 6.50 -15.41 -7.79
N VAL A 83 5.92 -14.22 -7.99
CA VAL A 83 4.91 -14.02 -9.03
C VAL A 83 5.53 -14.05 -10.43
N PHE A 84 6.60 -13.29 -10.66
CA PHE A 84 7.17 -13.13 -12.00
C PHE A 84 7.90 -14.40 -12.46
N ALA A 85 8.66 -15.05 -11.57
CA ALA A 85 9.31 -16.31 -11.89
C ALA A 85 8.28 -17.42 -12.19
N ALA A 86 7.11 -17.42 -11.54
CA ALA A 86 6.05 -18.38 -11.88
C ALA A 86 5.55 -18.18 -13.31
N VAL A 87 5.30 -16.93 -13.69
CA VAL A 87 4.88 -16.57 -15.04
C VAL A 87 5.95 -16.92 -16.08
N ASP A 88 7.22 -16.66 -15.77
CA ASP A 88 8.38 -17.04 -16.58
C ASP A 88 8.49 -18.56 -16.80
N HIS A 89 8.12 -19.35 -15.79
CA HIS A 89 8.02 -20.81 -15.88
C HIS A 89 6.70 -21.32 -16.47
N GLY A 90 5.90 -20.43 -17.07
CA GLY A 90 4.69 -20.78 -17.83
C GLY A 90 3.41 -20.90 -16.98
N VAL A 91 3.43 -20.50 -15.71
CA VAL A 91 2.20 -20.39 -14.92
C VAL A 91 1.41 -19.18 -15.42
N ALA A 92 0.22 -19.41 -15.96
CA ALA A 92 -0.61 -18.33 -16.46
C ALA A 92 -0.86 -17.24 -15.40
N ALA A 93 -0.86 -15.98 -15.81
CA ALA A 93 -0.99 -14.82 -14.94
C ALA A 93 -2.26 -14.87 -14.07
N GLY A 94 -3.36 -15.36 -14.63
CA GLY A 94 -4.62 -15.63 -13.91
C GLY A 94 -4.44 -16.62 -12.76
N ILE A 95 -3.73 -17.73 -12.97
CA ILE A 95 -3.44 -18.73 -11.93
C ILE A 95 -2.53 -18.16 -10.85
N SER A 96 -1.46 -17.46 -11.24
CA SER A 96 -0.57 -16.80 -10.28
C SER A 96 -1.34 -15.79 -9.41
N SER A 97 -2.27 -15.05 -10.02
CA SER A 97 -3.11 -14.08 -9.29
C SER A 97 -4.09 -14.77 -8.34
N LEU A 98 -4.65 -15.95 -8.69
CA LEU A 98 -5.48 -16.75 -7.80
C LEU A 98 -4.69 -17.19 -6.58
N ILE A 99 -3.51 -17.75 -6.78
CA ILE A 99 -2.69 -18.25 -5.68
C ILE A 99 -2.32 -17.07 -4.77
N ALA A 100 -1.97 -15.91 -5.34
CA ALA A 100 -1.76 -14.69 -4.57
C ALA A 100 -3.03 -14.21 -3.83
N ALA A 101 -4.21 -14.39 -4.42
CA ALA A 101 -5.49 -14.07 -3.80
C ALA A 101 -5.91 -15.05 -2.68
N LEU A 102 -5.14 -16.09 -2.39
CA LEU A 102 -5.31 -16.91 -1.17
C LEU A 102 -4.84 -16.17 0.09
N GLN A 103 -4.14 -15.04 -0.07
CA GLN A 103 -3.64 -14.17 1.00
C GLN A 103 -4.66 -13.93 2.13
N PRO A 104 -5.97 -13.73 1.86
CA PRO A 104 -6.94 -13.44 2.89
C PRO A 104 -7.15 -14.60 3.86
N LEU A 105 -7.04 -15.85 3.42
CA LEU A 105 -7.16 -17.02 4.30
C LEU A 105 -6.01 -17.06 5.32
N VAL A 106 -4.80 -16.79 4.84
CA VAL A 106 -3.61 -16.71 5.70
C VAL A 106 -3.69 -15.48 6.60
N ALA A 107 -4.09 -14.34 6.05
CA ALA A 107 -4.28 -13.12 6.81
C ALA A 107 -5.33 -13.32 7.92
N VAL A 108 -6.40 -14.06 7.68
CA VAL A 108 -7.41 -14.43 8.69
C VAL A 108 -6.83 -15.30 9.79
N ALA A 109 -6.11 -16.36 9.41
CA ALA A 109 -5.49 -17.28 10.35
C ALA A 109 -4.45 -16.58 11.24
N VAL A 110 -3.75 -15.56 10.71
CA VAL A 110 -2.65 -14.88 11.40
C VAL A 110 -3.09 -13.57 12.07
N ALA A 111 -4.00 -12.79 11.50
CA ALA A 111 -4.39 -11.48 12.03
C ALA A 111 -5.19 -11.59 13.33
N VAL A 112 -6.01 -12.62 13.52
CA VAL A 112 -6.75 -12.82 14.78
C VAL A 112 -5.80 -12.99 15.98
N PRO A 113 -4.88 -13.97 15.97
CA PRO A 113 -3.99 -14.16 17.12
C PRO A 113 -2.93 -13.06 17.24
N LEU A 114 -2.47 -12.48 16.12
CA LEU A 114 -1.29 -11.61 16.13
C LEU A 114 -1.61 -10.11 16.17
N LEU A 115 -2.76 -9.70 15.61
CA LEU A 115 -3.20 -8.30 15.53
C LEU A 115 -4.46 -8.02 16.37
N GLY A 116 -5.15 -9.06 16.87
CA GLY A 116 -6.37 -8.91 17.67
C GLY A 116 -7.56 -8.35 16.87
N GLU A 117 -7.53 -8.42 15.53
CA GLU A 117 -8.65 -7.96 14.70
C GLU A 117 -9.77 -9.03 14.72
N PRO A 118 -10.96 -8.76 15.31
CA PRO A 118 -12.03 -9.75 15.37
C PRO A 118 -12.61 -10.02 13.99
N ILE A 119 -12.79 -11.30 13.66
CA ILE A 119 -13.37 -11.74 12.39
C ILE A 119 -14.83 -12.12 12.58
N THR A 120 -15.68 -11.54 11.75
CA THR A 120 -17.12 -11.84 11.73
C THR A 120 -17.41 -13.08 10.88
N ARG A 121 -18.50 -13.80 11.19
CA ARG A 121 -18.98 -14.93 10.37
C ARG A 121 -19.21 -14.56 8.90
N ARG A 122 -19.56 -13.30 8.62
CA ARG A 122 -19.75 -12.77 7.25
C ARG A 122 -18.44 -12.64 6.50
N GLN A 123 -17.38 -12.17 7.15
CA GLN A 123 -16.05 -12.11 6.56
C GLN A 123 -15.55 -13.52 6.24
N LEU A 124 -15.71 -14.47 7.16
CA LEU A 124 -15.36 -15.87 6.90
C LEU A 124 -16.15 -16.44 5.70
N ALA A 125 -17.45 -16.21 5.63
CA ALA A 125 -18.27 -16.63 4.48
C ALA A 125 -17.82 -15.95 3.17
N GLY A 126 -17.47 -14.67 3.21
CA GLY A 126 -16.92 -13.95 2.06
C GLY A 126 -15.54 -14.46 1.64
N PHE A 127 -14.70 -14.93 2.56
CA PHE A 127 -13.40 -15.52 2.21
C PHE A 127 -13.54 -16.90 1.58
N VAL A 128 -14.41 -17.75 2.13
CA VAL A 128 -14.72 -19.06 1.53
C VAL A 128 -15.39 -18.89 0.17
N GLY A 129 -16.35 -17.96 0.06
CA GLY A 129 -17.00 -17.64 -1.21
C GLY A 129 -16.03 -17.06 -2.23
N GLY A 130 -15.12 -16.18 -1.81
CA GLY A 130 -14.08 -15.59 -2.66
C GLY A 130 -13.15 -16.68 -3.19
N LEU A 131 -12.68 -17.57 -2.32
CA LEU A 131 -11.88 -18.73 -2.69
C LEU A 131 -12.59 -19.61 -3.74
N ALA A 132 -13.86 -19.95 -3.51
CA ALA A 132 -14.63 -20.76 -4.44
C ALA A 132 -14.80 -20.05 -5.79
N GLY A 133 -15.12 -18.76 -5.80
CA GLY A 133 -15.22 -17.97 -7.02
C GLY A 133 -13.91 -17.95 -7.81
N VAL A 134 -12.77 -17.82 -7.12
CA VAL A 134 -11.48 -17.82 -7.79
C VAL A 134 -11.11 -19.22 -8.32
N ALA A 135 -11.41 -20.27 -7.56
CA ALA A 135 -11.23 -21.65 -8.02
C ALA A 135 -12.06 -21.96 -9.28
N LEU A 136 -13.26 -21.37 -9.43
CA LEU A 136 -14.06 -21.47 -10.66
C LEU A 136 -13.43 -20.71 -11.82
N VAL A 137 -12.88 -19.51 -11.58
CA VAL A 137 -12.18 -18.72 -12.61
C VAL A 137 -11.01 -19.51 -13.21
N VAL A 138 -10.20 -20.14 -12.35
CA VAL A 138 -8.97 -20.85 -12.77
C VAL A 138 -9.22 -22.29 -13.16
N GLY A 139 -10.22 -22.96 -12.57
CA GLY A 139 -10.55 -24.35 -12.90
C GLY A 139 -10.88 -24.57 -14.38
N GLY A 140 -11.38 -23.52 -15.06
CA GLY A 140 -11.58 -23.52 -16.51
C GLY A 140 -10.30 -23.44 -17.35
N ASP A 141 -9.17 -23.08 -16.74
CA ASP A 141 -7.90 -22.72 -17.39
C ASP A 141 -6.74 -23.63 -16.97
N LEU A 142 -7.02 -24.77 -16.30
CA LEU A 142 -6.03 -25.77 -15.85
C LEU A 142 -5.36 -26.56 -17.00
N ARG A 143 -5.33 -26.02 -18.22
CA ARG A 143 -4.66 -26.60 -19.39
C ARG A 143 -3.17 -26.25 -19.47
N GLY A 144 -2.59 -25.67 -18.41
CA GLY A 144 -1.21 -25.17 -18.41
C GLY A 144 -0.14 -26.27 -18.32
N GLY A 145 0.83 -26.23 -19.24
CA GLY A 145 2.01 -27.12 -19.26
C GLY A 145 3.14 -26.73 -18.29
N ALA A 146 2.88 -25.87 -17.30
CA ALA A 146 3.88 -25.42 -16.33
C ALA A 146 4.24 -26.55 -15.34
N PRO A 147 5.51 -26.65 -14.90
CA PRO A 147 5.92 -27.68 -13.96
C PRO A 147 5.29 -27.47 -12.57
N ALA A 148 4.94 -28.56 -11.88
CA ALA A 148 4.18 -28.52 -10.62
C ALA A 148 4.84 -27.66 -9.52
N TRP A 149 6.18 -27.59 -9.48
CA TRP A 149 6.90 -26.79 -8.50
C TRP A 149 6.74 -25.28 -8.72
N ALA A 150 6.48 -24.82 -9.96
CA ALA A 150 6.35 -23.40 -10.28
C ALA A 150 5.12 -22.77 -9.59
N TYR A 151 4.10 -23.57 -9.28
CA TYR A 151 2.93 -23.12 -8.51
C TYR A 151 3.24 -22.86 -7.02
N LEU A 152 4.39 -23.32 -6.50
CA LEU A 152 4.86 -22.98 -5.15
C LEU A 152 5.41 -21.54 -5.07
N LEU A 153 5.90 -21.00 -6.18
CA LEU A 153 6.45 -19.64 -6.24
C LEU A 153 5.41 -18.55 -5.90
N PRO A 154 4.21 -18.50 -6.50
CA PRO A 154 3.21 -17.49 -6.16
C PRO A 154 2.64 -17.71 -4.75
N PHE A 155 2.65 -18.94 -4.23
CA PHE A 155 2.30 -19.23 -2.84
C PHE A 155 3.34 -18.66 -1.87
N GLY A 156 4.63 -18.85 -2.15
CA GLY A 156 5.73 -18.22 -1.41
C GLY A 156 5.68 -16.69 -1.48
N ALA A 157 5.38 -16.14 -2.66
CA ALA A 157 5.18 -14.70 -2.85
C ALA A 157 4.07 -14.15 -1.96
N MET A 158 2.92 -14.82 -1.94
CA MET A 158 1.79 -14.48 -1.07
C MET A 158 2.21 -14.45 0.40
N LEU A 159 2.92 -15.47 0.88
CA LEU A 159 3.41 -15.52 2.26
C LEU A 159 4.39 -14.37 2.56
N ALA A 160 5.28 -14.04 1.63
CA ALA A 160 6.20 -12.91 1.76
C ALA A 160 5.44 -11.57 1.88
N LEU A 161 4.39 -11.36 1.07
CA LEU A 161 3.57 -10.16 1.16
C LEU A 161 2.77 -10.09 2.47
N VAL A 162 2.23 -11.22 2.95
CA VAL A 162 1.61 -11.29 4.29
C VAL A 162 2.61 -10.87 5.36
N ALA A 163 3.81 -11.46 5.35
CA ALA A 163 4.86 -11.13 6.32
C ALA A 163 5.24 -9.64 6.27
N ALA A 164 5.43 -9.07 5.07
CA ALA A 164 5.70 -7.65 4.88
C ALA A 164 4.60 -6.77 5.52
N THR A 165 3.35 -7.16 5.34
CA THR A 165 2.17 -6.45 5.84
C THR A 165 2.08 -6.51 7.36
N LEU A 166 2.39 -7.66 7.95
CA LEU A 166 2.43 -7.84 9.40
C LEU A 166 3.56 -7.01 10.03
N VAL A 167 4.73 -6.98 9.40
CA VAL A 167 5.87 -6.14 9.83
C VAL A 167 5.48 -4.66 9.81
N GLU A 168 4.92 -4.16 8.70
CA GLU A 168 4.44 -2.77 8.58
C GLU A 168 3.42 -2.44 9.69
N ARG A 169 2.42 -3.31 9.88
CA ARG A 169 1.32 -3.08 10.83
C ARG A 169 1.78 -3.10 12.28
N ARG A 170 2.71 -3.99 12.62
CA ARG A 170 3.24 -4.11 13.98
C ARG A 170 4.23 -2.99 14.30
N ALA A 171 5.10 -2.63 13.35
CA ALA A 171 6.15 -1.65 13.57
C ALA A 171 5.66 -0.19 13.52
N ARG A 172 4.54 0.06 12.83
CA ARG A 172 3.91 1.39 12.64
C ARG A 172 4.93 2.48 12.30
N PRO A 173 5.67 2.34 11.19
CA PRO A 173 6.71 3.30 10.83
C PRO A 173 6.13 4.70 10.65
N ALA A 174 6.90 5.71 11.06
CA ALA A 174 6.47 7.11 11.06
C ALA A 174 6.69 7.78 9.70
N VAL A 175 7.50 7.15 8.84
CA VAL A 175 7.85 7.69 7.54
C VAL A 175 6.64 7.78 6.59
N ALA A 176 6.62 8.84 5.80
CA ALA A 176 5.64 9.02 4.73
C ALA A 176 5.83 7.97 3.61
N LEU A 177 4.75 7.73 2.87
CA LEU A 177 4.68 6.63 1.91
C LEU A 177 5.70 6.75 0.75
N PRO A 178 5.91 7.92 0.13
CA PRO A 178 6.91 8.02 -0.95
C PRO A 178 8.33 7.65 -0.51
N GLU A 179 8.71 8.03 0.70
CA GLU A 179 9.99 7.69 1.31
C GLU A 179 10.09 6.18 1.60
N ALA A 180 9.01 5.57 2.11
CA ALA A 180 8.94 4.12 2.29
C ALA A 180 9.09 3.36 0.97
N LEU A 181 8.36 3.79 -0.08
CA LEU A 181 8.45 3.20 -1.41
C LEU A 181 9.85 3.36 -2.00
N ALA A 182 10.51 4.51 -1.79
CA ALA A 182 11.88 4.74 -2.26
C ALA A 182 12.86 3.72 -1.66
N VAL A 183 12.81 3.49 -0.34
CA VAL A 183 13.66 2.49 0.32
C VAL A 183 13.38 1.09 -0.23
N GLN A 184 12.10 0.73 -0.36
CA GLN A 184 11.70 -0.60 -0.84
C GLN A 184 12.12 -0.82 -2.31
N ALA A 185 12.03 0.23 -3.15
CA ALA A 185 12.50 0.21 -4.53
C ALA A 185 14.02 0.01 -4.62
N VAL A 186 14.79 0.73 -3.81
CA VAL A 186 16.26 0.60 -3.78
C VAL A 186 16.67 -0.80 -3.34
N VAL A 187 16.04 -1.34 -2.29
CA VAL A 187 16.33 -2.71 -1.84
C VAL A 187 16.00 -3.74 -2.92
N ALA A 188 14.83 -3.63 -3.55
CA ALA A 188 14.46 -4.51 -4.65
C ALA A 188 15.40 -4.36 -5.87
N THR A 189 15.87 -3.14 -6.14
CA THR A 189 16.86 -2.88 -7.21
C THR A 189 18.15 -3.62 -6.94
N VAL A 190 18.68 -3.56 -5.71
CA VAL A 190 19.91 -4.28 -5.34
C VAL A 190 19.71 -5.79 -5.49
N LEU A 191 18.60 -6.32 -4.97
CA LEU A 191 18.29 -7.75 -5.05
C LEU A 191 18.19 -8.25 -6.50
N PHE A 192 17.40 -7.58 -7.33
CA PHE A 192 17.15 -8.04 -8.70
C PHE A 192 18.28 -7.72 -9.66
N SER A 193 19.01 -6.61 -9.47
CA SER A 193 20.22 -6.36 -10.28
C SER A 193 21.32 -7.37 -9.93
N GLY A 194 21.44 -7.76 -8.66
CA GLY A 194 22.34 -8.84 -8.24
C GLY A 194 21.95 -10.19 -8.85
N LEU A 195 20.66 -10.53 -8.81
CA LEU A 195 20.15 -11.76 -9.42
C LEU A 195 20.36 -11.77 -10.94
N ALA A 196 19.94 -10.73 -11.65
CA ALA A 196 20.11 -10.62 -13.09
C ALA A 196 21.59 -10.55 -13.50
N GLY A 197 22.45 -9.94 -12.68
CA GLY A 197 23.90 -9.96 -12.87
C GLY A 197 24.48 -11.36 -12.73
N ALA A 198 24.05 -12.13 -11.72
CA ALA A 198 24.49 -13.51 -11.51
C ALA A 198 24.01 -14.45 -12.62
N GLU A 199 22.82 -14.21 -13.19
CA GLU A 199 22.27 -14.98 -14.31
C GLU A 199 22.76 -14.49 -15.69
N GLY A 200 23.46 -13.35 -15.75
CA GLY A 200 23.90 -12.74 -17.01
C GLY A 200 22.78 -12.10 -17.84
N THR A 201 21.62 -11.82 -17.24
CA THR A 201 20.42 -11.30 -17.91
C THR A 201 20.24 -9.78 -17.76
N LEU A 202 21.18 -9.08 -17.11
CA LEU A 202 21.08 -7.64 -16.86
C LEU A 202 21.22 -6.76 -18.12
N VAL A 203 21.58 -7.36 -19.26
CA VAL A 203 21.69 -6.64 -20.54
C VAL A 203 20.32 -6.03 -20.90
N PRO A 204 20.24 -4.73 -21.25
CA PRO A 204 18.98 -4.10 -21.61
C PRO A 204 18.39 -4.77 -22.87
N PRO A 205 17.14 -5.28 -22.82
CA PRO A 205 16.47 -5.84 -23.99
C PRO A 205 16.21 -4.79 -25.06
N ALA A 206 16.27 -5.21 -26.34
CA ALA A 206 16.05 -4.33 -27.48
C ALA A 206 14.55 -4.13 -27.80
N GLU A 207 13.72 -5.07 -27.35
CA GLU A 207 12.32 -5.20 -27.67
C GLU A 207 11.51 -4.04 -27.05
N PRO A 208 10.83 -3.18 -27.85
CA PRO A 208 10.06 -2.06 -27.31
C PRO A 208 8.94 -2.48 -26.36
N VAL A 209 8.36 -3.67 -26.57
CA VAL A 209 7.30 -4.22 -25.72
C VAL A 209 7.79 -4.47 -24.28
N PHE A 210 9.06 -4.82 -24.10
CA PHE A 210 9.68 -4.98 -22.79
C PHE A 210 9.65 -3.66 -22.00
N TRP A 211 10.03 -2.56 -22.64
CA TRP A 211 10.05 -1.24 -22.01
C TRP A 211 8.65 -0.68 -21.77
N ALA A 212 7.69 -0.98 -22.65
CA ALA A 212 6.29 -0.67 -22.41
C ALA A 212 5.73 -1.42 -21.19
N ALA A 213 6.05 -2.72 -21.06
CA ALA A 213 5.70 -3.52 -19.88
C ALA A 213 6.38 -2.99 -18.61
N ALA A 214 7.67 -2.68 -18.66
CA ALA A 214 8.39 -2.07 -17.55
C ALA A 214 7.78 -0.73 -17.12
N ALA A 215 7.42 0.13 -18.07
CA ALA A 215 6.74 1.40 -17.80
C ALA A 215 5.35 1.18 -17.15
N LEU A 216 4.54 0.25 -17.66
CA LEU A 216 3.27 -0.15 -17.05
C LEU A 216 3.48 -0.61 -15.60
N LEU A 217 4.47 -1.48 -15.37
CA LEU A 217 4.77 -2.03 -14.05
C LEU A 217 5.24 -0.96 -13.05
N VAL A 218 6.02 0.01 -13.51
CA VAL A 218 6.50 1.11 -12.65
C VAL A 218 5.37 2.12 -12.40
N LEU A 219 4.77 2.65 -13.46
CA LEU A 219 3.82 3.77 -13.35
C LEU A 219 2.47 3.33 -12.76
N VAL A 220 1.96 2.17 -13.18
CA VAL A 220 0.63 1.70 -12.79
C VAL A 220 0.72 0.70 -11.66
N ALA A 221 1.49 -0.38 -11.80
CA ALA A 221 1.50 -1.44 -10.78
C ALA A 221 2.22 -1.03 -9.48
N MET A 222 3.32 -0.28 -9.56
CA MET A 222 4.06 0.14 -8.37
C MET A 222 3.45 1.38 -7.70
N PHE A 223 3.34 2.51 -8.42
CA PHE A 223 2.78 3.72 -7.80
C PHE A 223 1.27 3.65 -7.56
N GLY A 224 0.53 3.02 -8.48
CA GLY A 224 -0.88 2.72 -8.32
C GLY A 224 -1.09 1.52 -7.41
N GLY A 225 -0.79 0.30 -7.88
CA GLY A 225 -1.11 -0.94 -7.18
C GLY A 225 -0.48 -1.04 -5.79
N TYR A 226 0.86 -1.08 -5.73
CA TYR A 226 1.59 -1.25 -4.48
C TYR A 226 1.54 -0.01 -3.57
N GLY A 227 1.52 1.20 -4.15
CA GLY A 227 1.27 2.43 -3.41
C GLY A 227 -0.12 2.44 -2.75
N LEU A 228 -1.18 2.17 -3.52
CA LEU A 228 -2.54 2.11 -3.00
C LEU A 228 -2.75 0.93 -2.06
N TYR A 229 -2.01 -0.17 -2.21
CA TYR A 229 -1.97 -1.25 -1.23
C TYR A 229 -1.65 -0.71 0.16
N TRP A 230 -0.50 -0.02 0.29
CA TRP A 230 -0.09 0.55 1.56
C TRP A 230 -1.02 1.66 2.06
N VAL A 231 -1.56 2.49 1.17
CA VAL A 231 -2.59 3.48 1.53
C VAL A 231 -3.80 2.79 2.16
N ASN A 232 -4.33 1.75 1.53
CA ASN A 232 -5.51 1.03 2.04
C ASN A 232 -5.18 0.25 3.33
N VAL A 233 -3.99 -0.34 3.45
CA VAL A 233 -3.54 -1.02 4.68
C VAL A 233 -3.47 -0.04 5.85
N ARG A 234 -2.90 1.15 5.62
CA ARG A 234 -2.79 2.19 6.65
C ARG A 234 -4.15 2.82 7.01
N ARG A 235 -5.05 3.00 6.04
CA ARG A 235 -6.37 3.66 6.25
C ARG A 235 -7.48 2.74 6.73
N THR A 236 -7.57 1.55 6.17
CA THR A 236 -8.75 0.68 6.31
C THR A 236 -8.46 -0.68 6.95
N GLY A 237 -7.17 -0.99 7.19
CA GLY A 237 -6.73 -2.22 7.84
C GLY A 237 -6.51 -3.39 6.89
N VAL A 238 -5.88 -4.44 7.40
CA VAL A 238 -5.46 -5.61 6.61
C VAL A 238 -6.68 -6.38 6.10
N THR A 239 -7.68 -6.56 6.96
CA THR A 239 -8.88 -7.34 6.64
C THR A 239 -9.62 -6.82 5.41
N ARG A 240 -9.78 -5.50 5.26
CA ARG A 240 -10.45 -4.90 4.09
C ARG A 240 -9.61 -5.06 2.81
N VAL A 241 -8.30 -4.82 2.92
CA VAL A 241 -7.38 -4.97 1.78
C VAL A 241 -7.32 -6.40 1.29
N SER A 242 -7.26 -7.36 2.21
CA SER A 242 -7.33 -8.78 1.89
C SER A 242 -8.62 -9.12 1.14
N ALA A 243 -9.78 -8.61 1.57
CA ALA A 243 -11.02 -8.82 0.82
C ALA A 243 -10.97 -8.25 -0.61
N LEU A 244 -10.34 -7.09 -0.81
CA LEU A 244 -10.19 -6.48 -2.14
C LEU A 244 -9.31 -7.33 -3.07
N LEU A 245 -8.29 -8.02 -2.56
CA LEU A 245 -7.41 -8.89 -3.36
C LEU A 245 -8.14 -10.07 -4.01
N TYR A 246 -9.31 -10.49 -3.50
CA TYR A 246 -10.15 -11.48 -4.19
C TYR A 246 -10.73 -11.00 -5.51
N LEU A 247 -10.77 -9.68 -5.75
CA LEU A 247 -11.17 -9.12 -7.05
C LEU A 247 -10.01 -9.12 -8.05
N THR A 248 -8.77 -9.37 -7.62
CA THR A 248 -7.61 -9.34 -8.52
C THR A 248 -7.67 -10.42 -9.61
N PRO A 249 -7.96 -11.70 -9.31
CA PRO A 249 -8.05 -12.73 -10.35
C PRO A 249 -9.12 -12.47 -11.42
N PRO A 250 -10.38 -12.14 -11.08
CA PRO A 250 -11.38 -11.84 -12.11
C PRO A 250 -11.02 -10.58 -12.91
N THR A 251 -10.42 -9.55 -12.29
CA THR A 251 -9.93 -8.37 -13.03
C THR A 251 -8.77 -8.72 -13.96
N THR A 252 -7.83 -9.54 -13.52
CA THR A 252 -6.69 -9.99 -14.33
C THR A 252 -7.17 -10.81 -15.53
N MET A 253 -8.16 -11.69 -15.32
CA MET A 253 -8.77 -12.44 -16.41
C MET A 253 -9.46 -11.54 -17.44
N VAL A 254 -10.21 -10.51 -17.01
CA VAL A 254 -10.82 -9.55 -17.93
C VAL A 254 -9.75 -8.80 -18.74
N PHE A 255 -8.64 -8.42 -18.11
CA PHE A 255 -7.52 -7.83 -18.85
C PHE A 255 -6.90 -8.80 -19.84
N GLY A 256 -6.73 -10.07 -19.46
CA GLY A 256 -6.23 -11.10 -20.37
C GLY A 256 -7.14 -11.29 -21.59
N TRP A 257 -8.46 -11.28 -21.39
CA TRP A 257 -9.42 -11.35 -22.50
C TRP A 257 -9.32 -10.12 -23.42
N LEU A 258 -9.25 -8.91 -22.85
CA LEU A 258 -9.20 -7.67 -23.63
C LEU A 258 -7.89 -7.50 -24.41
N LEU A 259 -6.76 -7.88 -23.82
CA LEU A 259 -5.43 -7.63 -24.38
C LEU A 259 -4.88 -8.80 -25.19
N PHE A 260 -5.15 -10.03 -24.75
CA PHE A 260 -4.61 -11.25 -25.37
C PHE A 260 -5.69 -12.06 -26.12
N GLY A 261 -6.97 -11.64 -26.05
CA GLY A 261 -8.06 -12.35 -26.71
C GLY A 261 -8.40 -13.71 -26.08
N SER A 262 -8.01 -13.96 -24.82
CA SER A 262 -8.21 -15.25 -24.15
C SER A 262 -9.71 -15.60 -24.00
N THR A 263 -10.08 -16.86 -24.21
CA THR A 263 -11.50 -17.25 -24.19
C THR A 263 -12.10 -17.20 -22.78
N LEU A 264 -13.13 -16.37 -22.59
CA LEU A 264 -13.91 -16.36 -21.35
C LEU A 264 -14.93 -17.52 -21.37
N THR A 265 -14.72 -18.50 -20.49
CA THR A 265 -15.69 -19.59 -20.35
C THR A 265 -16.89 -19.15 -19.49
N PRO A 266 -18.08 -19.76 -19.66
CA PRO A 266 -19.21 -19.53 -18.77
C PRO A 266 -18.88 -19.79 -17.29
N LEU A 267 -18.02 -20.79 -17.02
CA LEU A 267 -17.53 -21.11 -15.67
C LEU A 267 -16.71 -19.95 -15.09
N SER A 268 -15.85 -19.36 -15.91
CA SER A 268 -15.02 -18.23 -15.51
C SER A 268 -15.87 -16.98 -15.21
N LEU A 269 -16.91 -16.72 -16.02
CA LEU A 269 -17.88 -15.65 -15.77
C LEU A 269 -18.66 -15.86 -14.46
N LEU A 270 -19.09 -17.09 -14.19
CA LEU A 270 -19.71 -17.44 -12.90
C LEU A 270 -18.74 -17.17 -11.74
N GLY A 271 -17.48 -17.54 -11.89
CA GLY A 271 -16.42 -17.26 -10.91
C GLY A 271 -16.27 -15.76 -10.60
N VAL A 272 -16.32 -14.88 -11.60
CA VAL A 272 -16.32 -13.41 -11.41
C VAL A 272 -17.50 -12.97 -10.55
N LEU A 273 -18.70 -13.43 -10.87
CA LEU A 273 -19.92 -13.07 -10.13
C LEU A 273 -19.84 -13.52 -8.67
N VAL A 274 -19.36 -14.75 -8.43
CA VAL A 274 -19.17 -15.32 -7.10
C VAL A 274 -18.14 -14.50 -6.30
N CYS A 275 -17.00 -14.14 -6.90
CA CYS A 275 -15.99 -13.28 -6.26
C CYS A 275 -16.57 -11.91 -5.87
N GLY A 276 -17.26 -11.25 -6.80
CA GLY A 276 -17.90 -9.96 -6.56
C GLY A 276 -18.90 -10.00 -5.41
N ALA A 277 -19.77 -11.02 -5.39
CA ALA A 277 -20.73 -11.23 -4.32
C ALA A 277 -20.04 -11.52 -2.97
N ALA A 278 -19.02 -12.37 -2.97
CA ALA A 278 -18.28 -12.74 -1.77
C ALA A 278 -17.57 -11.54 -1.12
N VAL A 279 -16.92 -10.69 -1.94
CA VAL A 279 -16.29 -9.45 -1.47
C VAL A 279 -17.36 -8.46 -0.97
N ALA A 280 -18.49 -8.33 -1.66
CA ALA A 280 -19.59 -7.50 -1.17
C ALA A 280 -20.10 -7.97 0.20
N VAL A 281 -20.21 -9.29 0.43
CA VAL A 281 -20.58 -9.86 1.73
C VAL A 281 -19.51 -9.61 2.80
N ALA A 282 -18.23 -9.77 2.47
CA ALA A 282 -17.12 -9.52 3.38
C ALA A 282 -17.01 -8.05 3.81
N LEU A 283 -17.37 -7.13 2.91
CA LEU A 283 -17.26 -5.68 3.12
C LEU A 283 -18.52 -5.04 3.76
N ARG A 284 -19.64 -5.76 3.87
CA ARG A 284 -20.86 -5.26 4.55
C ARG A 284 -20.70 -5.27 6.08
N GLY A 285 -20.58 -4.08 6.67
CA GLY A 285 -20.38 -3.91 8.11
C GLY A 285 -21.55 -4.35 9.01
N PRO A 286 -21.35 -4.40 10.35
CA PRO A 286 -22.35 -4.90 11.32
C PRO A 286 -23.65 -4.08 11.45
N ALA A 287 -23.75 -2.92 10.80
CA ALA A 287 -24.82 -1.94 11.02
C ALA A 287 -26.22 -2.34 10.47
N ASP A 288 -26.30 -3.30 9.55
CA ASP A 288 -27.60 -3.76 9.01
C ASP A 288 -28.44 -4.57 10.00
N GLN A 289 -27.82 -5.14 11.04
CA GLN A 289 -28.55 -5.93 12.04
C GLN A 289 -29.23 -5.06 13.12
N ALA A 290 -28.75 -3.84 13.36
CA ALA A 290 -29.41 -2.90 14.27
C ALA A 290 -30.71 -2.33 13.68
N ARG A 291 -30.87 -2.38 12.34
CA ARG A 291 -32.13 -1.98 11.67
C ARG A 291 -33.09 -3.15 11.46
N SER A 292 -32.60 -4.39 11.33
CA SER A 292 -33.48 -5.57 11.22
C SER A 292 -33.95 -6.12 12.57
N ARG A 293 -33.26 -5.77 13.67
CA ARG A 293 -33.77 -5.96 15.02
C ARG A 293 -34.46 -4.68 15.46
N SER A 294 -35.67 -4.46 14.96
CA SER A 294 -36.64 -3.66 15.71
C SER A 294 -36.66 -4.20 17.14
N PRO A 295 -36.41 -3.38 18.19
CA PRO A 295 -36.68 -3.79 19.54
C PRO A 295 -38.17 -4.12 19.61
N ARG A 296 -38.51 -5.42 19.62
CA ARG A 296 -39.86 -5.85 19.94
C ARG A 296 -40.14 -5.36 21.36
N GLY A 297 -40.92 -4.28 21.44
CA GLY A 297 -41.71 -3.87 22.60
C GLY A 297 -40.94 -3.70 23.90
N VAL A 298 -40.37 -2.51 24.11
CA VAL A 298 -40.46 -1.88 25.43
C VAL A 298 -41.43 -0.72 25.26
N GLY A 299 -42.68 -0.94 25.67
CA GLY A 299 -43.72 0.07 25.63
C GLY A 299 -43.31 1.24 26.50
N TRP A 300 -42.90 2.34 25.87
CA TRP A 300 -42.75 3.62 26.57
C TRP A 300 -44.15 4.21 26.74
N LYS A 301 -44.66 4.15 27.97
CA LYS A 301 -45.88 4.86 28.39
C LYS A 301 -45.50 6.35 28.53
N PRO A 302 -46.09 7.28 27.78
CA PRO A 302 -45.86 8.70 28.01
C PRO A 302 -46.42 9.04 29.40
N ALA A 303 -45.62 9.70 30.24
CA ALA A 303 -46.11 10.25 31.49
C ALA A 303 -47.02 11.46 31.19
N ASP A 304 -48.14 11.53 31.90
CA ASP A 304 -49.18 12.54 31.71
C ASP A 304 -48.66 13.96 32.01
N SER A 305 -48.83 14.84 31.05
CA SER A 305 -48.59 16.28 31.16
C SER A 305 -49.69 16.93 31.99
N SER A 306 -49.56 16.88 33.31
CA SER A 306 -50.39 17.64 34.25
C SER A 306 -49.65 17.83 35.58
N ALA A 307 -48.70 18.77 35.60
CA ALA A 307 -48.25 19.39 36.83
C ALA A 307 -48.39 20.91 36.66
N ALA A 308 -49.45 21.42 37.27
CA ALA A 308 -49.88 22.81 37.24
C ALA A 308 -48.88 23.75 37.92
N ALA A 309 -48.85 24.98 37.43
CA ALA A 309 -48.14 26.11 37.99
C ALA A 309 -48.80 26.60 39.29
N SER A 310 -48.00 26.82 40.33
CA SER A 310 -48.30 27.77 41.41
C SER A 310 -47.03 28.09 42.20
N GLY A 311 -46.76 29.38 42.42
CA GLY A 311 -45.72 29.83 43.37
C GLY A 311 -44.94 31.07 42.94
N GLU A 312 -45.55 32.23 43.13
CA GLU A 312 -44.99 33.58 43.02
C GLU A 312 -43.93 33.85 44.11
N SER A 313 -42.82 34.53 43.78
CA SER A 313 -42.26 35.65 44.57
C SER A 313 -41.01 36.27 43.91
N ALA A 314 -41.22 37.50 43.43
CA ALA A 314 -40.34 38.67 43.38
C ALA A 314 -38.82 38.52 43.54
N ILE A 315 -38.07 38.88 42.48
CA ILE A 315 -36.86 39.71 42.59
C ILE A 315 -36.86 40.74 41.45
N ALA A 316 -36.77 42.02 41.83
CA ALA A 316 -36.78 43.19 40.98
C ALA A 316 -35.50 43.33 40.14
N ALA A 317 -35.66 43.81 38.91
CA ALA A 317 -34.57 44.21 38.01
C ALA A 317 -34.13 45.66 38.28
N PRO A 318 -32.83 45.97 38.10
CA PRO A 318 -32.42 47.31 37.69
C PRO A 318 -31.84 47.31 36.27
N SER A 319 -32.15 48.40 35.59
CA SER A 319 -31.95 48.70 34.18
C SER A 319 -30.54 49.21 33.85
N ALA A 320 -30.28 49.22 32.53
CA ALA A 320 -29.03 49.55 31.87
C ALA A 320 -28.54 50.99 32.06
N ARG A 321 -27.21 51.16 32.19
CA ARG A 321 -26.34 52.12 31.47
C ARG A 321 -24.93 52.13 32.05
N SER A 322 -23.93 51.72 31.26
CA SER A 322 -22.73 52.54 31.00
C SER A 322 -21.76 51.81 30.09
N THR A 323 -21.55 52.44 28.94
CA THR A 323 -20.43 52.27 28.02
C THR A 323 -19.10 52.48 28.74
N VAL A 324 -18.21 51.47 28.71
CA VAL A 324 -16.77 51.69 28.91
C VAL A 324 -16.00 50.98 27.81
N SER A 325 -15.24 51.79 27.09
CA SER A 325 -14.45 51.53 25.91
C SER A 325 -13.19 50.73 26.21
N LEU A 326 -12.86 49.77 25.34
CA LEU A 326 -11.61 49.00 25.34
C LEU A 326 -10.39 49.90 25.03
N PRO A 327 -9.26 49.77 25.74
CA PRO A 327 -7.99 50.29 25.28
C PRO A 327 -7.30 49.30 24.33
N ARG A 328 -6.97 49.80 23.13
CA ARG A 328 -6.10 49.17 22.14
C ARG A 328 -4.63 49.19 22.58
N THR A 329 -3.90 48.21 22.06
CA THR A 329 -2.44 48.08 21.96
C THR A 329 -1.69 49.38 21.66
N PRO A 330 -0.47 49.56 22.18
CA PRO A 330 0.47 50.53 21.63
C PRO A 330 1.45 49.88 20.65
N SER A 331 1.65 50.56 19.52
CA SER A 331 2.82 50.45 18.65
C SER A 331 3.54 51.81 18.62
N ARG A 332 4.88 51.81 18.77
CA ARG A 332 5.82 52.90 18.42
C ARG A 332 7.26 52.38 18.56
N THR A 333 7.96 52.01 17.49
CA THR A 333 8.90 52.79 16.66
C THR A 333 10.08 53.51 17.36
N ALA A 334 11.29 52.95 17.11
CA ALA A 334 12.54 53.54 16.59
C ALA A 334 13.37 54.60 17.37
N SER A 335 14.66 54.29 17.60
CA SER A 335 15.90 55.01 17.19
C SER A 335 17.10 54.46 18.01
N ALA A 336 18.09 53.82 17.41
CA ALA A 336 19.33 54.35 16.82
C ALA A 336 20.39 54.86 17.83
N SER A 337 21.53 54.18 17.94
CA SER A 337 22.89 54.74 17.71
C SER A 337 24.01 53.77 18.09
N ALA A 338 25.11 53.90 17.35
CA ALA A 338 26.30 53.08 17.31
C ALA A 338 27.40 53.53 18.30
N SER A 339 28.61 52.98 18.12
CA SER A 339 29.92 53.36 18.69
C SER A 339 30.27 52.68 20.03
N THR A 340 31.46 52.15 20.32
CA THR A 340 32.80 52.14 19.69
C THR A 340 33.70 51.14 20.43
N ALA A 341 34.75 50.64 19.74
CA ALA A 341 36.07 50.10 20.19
C ALA A 341 36.30 48.67 19.63
N GLY A 342 37.22 48.41 18.69
CA GLY A 342 38.64 48.79 18.61
C GLY A 342 39.45 47.78 19.43
N ARG A 343 40.43 46.99 18.96
CA ARG A 343 41.56 47.15 18.02
C ARG A 343 42.11 45.74 17.67
N ARG A 344 42.48 45.46 16.41
CA ARG A 344 43.85 45.29 15.84
C ARG A 344 44.78 44.20 16.48
N THR A 345 45.08 43.22 15.62
CA THR A 345 46.30 42.39 15.33
C THR A 345 47.69 42.87 15.83
N PRO A 346 48.85 42.18 15.59
CA PRO A 346 49.20 40.78 15.18
C PRO A 346 50.39 40.15 16.00
N GLY A 347 50.79 38.90 15.72
CA GLY A 347 52.12 38.31 16.04
C GLY A 347 52.10 36.78 15.91
N SER A 348 52.64 36.14 14.87
CA SER A 348 54.02 35.92 14.41
C SER A 348 54.87 34.95 15.24
N SER A 349 55.37 33.91 14.53
CA SER A 349 56.57 33.08 14.76
C SER A 349 56.61 32.23 16.05
N SER A 350 56.72 30.91 16.01
CA SER A 350 57.87 30.08 15.58
C SER A 350 57.47 28.62 15.95
N GLN A 351 57.80 27.51 15.28
CA GLN A 351 59.07 26.89 14.86
C GLN A 351 58.70 25.80 13.80
N VAL A 352 59.38 25.64 12.65
CA VAL A 352 60.60 24.83 12.41
C VAL A 352 60.36 23.35 12.81
N SER A 353 60.26 22.36 11.91
CA SER A 353 61.26 21.82 10.96
C SER A 353 60.54 21.06 9.81
N SER A 354 60.85 21.25 8.52
CA SER A 354 61.82 20.47 7.69
C SER A 354 61.81 18.96 8.00
N GLU A 355 61.48 18.05 7.07
CA GLU A 355 62.27 17.75 5.87
C GLU A 355 61.44 17.15 4.71
N ARG A 356 62.04 17.23 3.52
CA ARG A 356 61.53 16.92 2.17
C ARG A 356 61.65 15.42 1.78
N PRO A 357 61.00 15.01 0.67
CA PRO A 357 61.02 13.65 0.07
C PRO A 357 62.19 13.56 -0.96
N PRO A 358 62.20 12.72 -2.03
CA PRO A 358 61.45 11.50 -2.43
C PRO A 358 62.38 10.34 -2.89
N ARG A 359 61.84 9.21 -3.37
CA ARG A 359 62.27 8.62 -4.67
C ARG A 359 61.41 7.44 -5.14
N SER A 360 61.10 7.54 -6.42
CA SER A 360 60.69 6.49 -7.35
C SER A 360 61.73 5.38 -7.49
N THR A 361 61.23 4.14 -7.61
CA THR A 361 61.65 3.11 -8.57
C THR A 361 60.42 2.33 -8.95
#